data_AF-A0AAN7BBG0-F1
#
_entry.id   AF-A0AAN7BBG0-F1
#
_cell.length_a   1.000
_cell.length_b   1.000
_cell.length_c   1.000
_cell.angle_alpha   90.00
_cell.angle_beta   90.00
_cell.angle_gamma   90.00
#
_symmetry.space_group_name_H-M   'P 1'
#
loop_
_entity.id
_entity.type
_entity.pdbx_description
1 polymer ?
#
loop_
_entity_poly.entity_id
_entity_poly.type
_entity_poly.pdbx_seq_one_letter_code
_entity_poly.pdbx_strand_id
1 'polypeptide(L)'
;MPTTHTSANQQKHDEAVDASWAATRGAVYGAATWGAATALLGGIAYAASPVYRGLTIQFKVYIQMSGMVLGSMIEADHRLREYEKTIRMQRRLQRDQALWRDFEERYGKDEDD
;
A
#
# COMPACT_ATOMS: atom_id res chain seq x y z
N MET A 1 33.65 3.21 -26.60
CA MET A 1 33.02 3.79 -25.40
C MET A 1 31.67 3.13 -25.17
N PRO A 2 31.50 2.24 -24.16
CA PRO A 2 30.22 1.60 -23.89
C PRO A 2 29.43 2.29 -22.76
N THR A 3 28.14 2.54 -23.07
CA THR A 3 26.92 2.29 -22.27
C THR A 3 26.65 3.00 -20.92
N THR A 4 26.13 4.23 -20.97
CA THR A 4 25.35 4.84 -19.87
C THR A 4 23.85 4.49 -19.92
N HIS A 5 23.35 4.05 -21.08
CA HIS A 5 21.93 3.69 -21.23
C HIS A 5 21.58 2.31 -20.64
N THR A 6 22.51 1.37 -20.58
CA THR A 6 22.26 0.01 -20.06
C THR A 6 22.13 0.00 -18.54
N SER A 7 22.96 0.78 -17.82
CA SER A 7 22.95 0.83 -16.35
C SER A 7 21.69 1.47 -15.76
N ALA A 8 21.21 2.56 -16.36
CA ALA A 8 19.96 3.19 -15.95
C ALA A 8 18.73 2.29 -16.21
N ASN A 9 18.77 1.49 -17.28
CA ASN A 9 17.70 0.53 -17.58
C ASN A 9 17.76 -0.68 -16.64
N GLN A 10 18.96 -1.11 -16.26
CA GLN A 10 19.18 -2.19 -15.30
C GLN A 10 18.75 -1.80 -13.89
N GLN A 11 19.08 -0.59 -13.43
CA GLN A 11 18.58 -0.06 -12.15
C GLN A 11 17.05 0.03 -12.12
N LYS A 12 16.42 0.52 -13.19
CA LYS A 12 14.95 0.56 -13.30
C LYS A 12 14.32 -0.84 -13.32
N HIS A 13 14.97 -1.80 -13.95
CA HIS A 13 14.51 -3.19 -13.99
C HIS A 13 14.61 -3.84 -12.60
N ASP A 14 15.73 -3.66 -11.90
CA ASP A 14 15.93 -4.21 -10.56
C ASP A 14 14.97 -3.57 -9.54
N GLU A 15 14.75 -2.26 -9.63
CA GLU A 15 13.77 -1.54 -8.81
C GLU A 15 12.32 -1.97 -9.10
N ALA A 16 11.98 -2.24 -10.36
CA ALA A 16 10.68 -2.78 -10.74
C ALA A 16 10.46 -4.21 -10.22
N VAL A 17 11.50 -5.05 -10.27
CA VAL A 17 11.46 -6.42 -9.72
C VAL A 17 11.25 -6.38 -8.21
N ASP A 18 11.99 -5.54 -7.48
CA ASP A 18 11.87 -5.46 -6.02
C ASP A 18 10.52 -4.85 -5.58
N ALA A 19 10.04 -3.82 -6.30
CA ALA A 19 8.71 -3.26 -6.10
C ALA A 19 7.59 -4.30 -6.35
N SER A 20 7.72 -5.12 -7.40
CA SER A 20 6.76 -6.19 -7.70
C SER A 20 6.73 -7.25 -6.60
N TRP A 21 7.88 -7.53 -5.99
CA TRP A 21 8.01 -8.48 -4.90
C TRP A 21 7.38 -7.98 -3.59
N ALA A 22 7.62 -6.72 -3.25
CA ALA A 22 6.96 -6.07 -2.12
C ALA A 22 5.43 -6.02 -2.32
N ALA A 23 4.96 -5.70 -3.53
CA ALA A 23 3.54 -5.69 -3.86
C ALA A 23 2.91 -7.09 -3.77
N THR A 24 3.61 -8.13 -4.23
CA THR A 24 3.13 -9.52 -4.17
C THR A 24 2.95 -9.97 -2.73
N ARG A 25 3.91 -9.67 -1.84
CA ARG A 25 3.77 -9.97 -0.40
C ARG A 25 2.58 -9.24 0.22
N GLY A 26 2.38 -7.97 -0.12
CA GLY A 26 1.23 -7.19 0.33
C GLY A 26 -0.10 -7.78 -0.14
N ALA A 27 -0.19 -8.21 -1.40
CA ALA A 27 -1.38 -8.84 -1.96
C ALA A 27 -1.70 -10.17 -1.28
N VAL A 28 -0.70 -11.01 -1.03
CA VAL A 28 -0.88 -12.28 -0.32
C VAL A 28 -1.37 -12.05 1.11
N TYR A 29 -0.80 -11.07 1.82
CA TYR A 29 -1.20 -10.75 3.18
C TYR A 29 -2.64 -10.22 3.27
N GLY A 30 -3.02 -9.35 2.33
CA GLY A 30 -4.39 -8.82 2.24
C GLY A 30 -5.40 -9.91 1.88
N ALA A 31 -5.07 -10.76 0.90
CA ALA A 31 -5.91 -11.88 0.50
C ALA A 31 -6.08 -12.90 1.63
N ALA A 32 -5.02 -13.20 2.39
CA ALA A 32 -5.08 -14.11 3.53
C ALA A 32 -5.96 -13.55 4.66
N THR A 33 -5.77 -12.28 5.04
CA THR A 33 -6.51 -11.64 6.13
C THR A 33 -8.00 -11.54 5.83
N TRP A 34 -8.36 -11.01 4.67
CA TRP A 34 -9.75 -10.85 4.26
C TRP A 34 -10.39 -12.16 3.80
N GLY A 35 -9.62 -13.07 3.21
CA GLY A 35 -10.07 -14.42 2.89
C GLY A 35 -10.45 -15.20 4.15
N ALA A 36 -9.65 -15.13 5.22
CA ALA A 36 -9.97 -15.76 6.50
C ALA A 36 -11.20 -15.10 7.17
N ALA A 37 -11.26 -13.77 7.21
CA ALA A 37 -12.38 -13.04 7.81
C ALA A 37 -13.71 -13.34 7.10
N THR A 38 -13.72 -13.35 5.76
CA THR A 38 -14.93 -13.62 4.97
C THR A 38 -15.33 -15.09 5.00
N ALA A 39 -14.37 -16.02 5.05
CA ALA A 39 -14.66 -17.44 5.26
C ALA A 39 -15.32 -17.68 6.62
N LEU A 40 -14.84 -17.01 7.68
CA LEU A 40 -15.39 -17.12 9.02
C LEU A 40 -16.81 -16.53 9.09
N LEU A 41 -17.03 -15.36 8.49
CA LEU A 41 -18.38 -14.76 8.36
C LEU A 41 -19.32 -15.63 7.53
N GLY A 42 -18.83 -16.24 6.44
CA GLY A 42 -19.59 -17.18 5.62
C GLY A 42 -19.98 -18.44 6.38
N GLY A 43 -19.09 -18.95 7.24
CA GLY A 43 -19.36 -20.06 8.15
C GLY A 43 -20.44 -19.73 9.18
N ILE A 44 -20.37 -18.55 9.81
CA ILE A 44 -21.40 -18.05 10.74
C ILE A 44 -22.74 -17.90 10.02
N ALA A 45 -22.76 -17.32 8.81
CA ALA A 45 -23.97 -17.14 8.01
C ALA A 45 -24.63 -18.49 7.64
N TYR A 46 -23.82 -19.50 7.32
CA TYR A 46 -24.30 -20.85 7.03
C TYR A 46 -24.91 -21.55 8.27
N ALA A 47 -24.33 -21.33 9.46
CA ALA A 47 -24.85 -21.88 10.71
C ALA A 47 -26.14 -21.20 11.16
N ALA A 48 -26.20 -19.86 11.11
CA ALA A 48 -27.30 -19.07 11.67
C ALA A 48 -28.53 -18.96 10.75
N SER A 49 -28.36 -19.01 9.43
CA SER A 49 -29.46 -18.76 8.49
C SER A 49 -29.85 -20.00 7.67
N PRO A 50 -31.09 -20.53 7.82
CA PRO A 50 -31.59 -21.60 6.97
C PRO A 50 -31.71 -21.20 5.49
N VAL A 51 -31.85 -19.89 5.20
CA VAL A 51 -31.82 -19.34 3.83
C VAL A 51 -30.46 -19.60 3.18
N TYR A 52 -29.36 -19.40 3.94
CA TYR A 52 -27.99 -19.61 3.45
C TYR A 52 -27.66 -21.08 3.14
N ARG A 53 -28.40 -22.02 3.74
CA ARG A 53 -28.24 -23.47 3.46
C ARG A 53 -28.87 -23.87 2.13
N GLY A 54 -29.96 -23.21 1.71
CA GLY A 54 -30.63 -23.44 0.43
C GLY A 54 -30.01 -22.72 -0.78
N LEU A 55 -29.03 -21.85 -0.55
CA LEU A 55 -28.34 -21.10 -1.60
C LEU A 55 -27.38 -21.96 -2.42
N THR A 56 -27.31 -21.68 -3.73
CA THR A 56 -26.41 -22.39 -4.67
C THR A 56 -24.94 -22.14 -4.34
N ILE A 57 -24.07 -23.05 -4.76
CA ILE A 57 -22.61 -22.91 -4.59
C ILE A 57 -22.10 -21.61 -5.22
N GLN A 58 -22.61 -21.26 -6.41
CA GLN A 58 -22.25 -20.02 -7.12
C GLN A 58 -22.54 -18.77 -6.29
N PHE A 59 -23.69 -18.71 -5.61
CA PHE A 59 -24.05 -17.55 -4.81
C PHE A 59 -23.24 -17.45 -3.52
N LYS A 60 -22.83 -18.58 -2.93
CA LYS A 60 -21.93 -18.61 -1.76
C LYS A 60 -20.55 -18.06 -2.12
N VAL A 61 -20.00 -18.51 -3.26
CA VAL A 61 -18.73 -17.98 -3.78
C VAL A 61 -18.85 -16.50 -4.08
N TYR A 62 -19.97 -16.06 -4.68
CA TYR A 62 -20.23 -14.64 -4.92
C TYR A 62 -20.16 -13.83 -3.62
N ILE A 63 -20.86 -14.22 -2.55
CA ILE A 63 -20.83 -13.51 -1.27
C ILE A 63 -19.41 -13.48 -0.69
N GLN A 64 -18.67 -14.58 -0.77
CA GLN A 64 -17.29 -14.65 -0.28
C GLN A 64 -16.36 -13.72 -1.07
N MET A 65 -16.44 -13.74 -2.40
CA MET A 65 -15.68 -12.83 -3.27
C MET A 65 -16.06 -11.37 -3.03
N SER A 66 -17.35 -11.05 -2.89
CA SER A 66 -17.83 -9.70 -2.57
C SER A 66 -17.23 -9.20 -1.26
N GLY A 67 -17.20 -10.03 -0.22
CA GLY A 67 -16.57 -9.69 1.04
C GLY A 67 -15.07 -9.43 0.92
N MET A 68 -14.35 -10.23 0.13
CA MET A 68 -12.91 -10.04 -0.08
C MET A 68 -12.62 -8.74 -0.85
N VAL A 69 -13.39 -8.45 -1.90
CA VAL A 69 -13.25 -7.22 -2.69
C VAL A 69 -13.55 -5.99 -1.82
N LEU A 70 -14.66 -6.00 -1.07
CA LEU A 70 -15.00 -4.91 -0.15
C LEU A 70 -13.93 -4.72 0.93
N GLY A 71 -13.46 -5.81 1.52
CA GLY A 71 -12.39 -5.78 2.51
C GLY A 71 -11.10 -5.17 1.97
N SER A 72 -10.70 -5.60 0.77
CA SER A 72 -9.51 -5.07 0.10
C SER A 72 -9.60 -3.57 -0.18
N MET A 73 -10.80 -3.08 -0.52
CA MET A 73 -11.04 -1.66 -0.76
C MET A 73 -10.94 -0.85 0.54
N ILE A 74 -11.52 -1.34 1.63
CA ILE A 74 -11.45 -0.67 2.95
C ILE A 74 -9.99 -0.55 3.41
N GLU A 75 -9.20 -1.61 3.27
CA GLU A 75 -7.80 -1.57 3.69
C GLU A 75 -6.93 -0.71 2.77
N ALA A 76 -7.18 -0.74 1.46
CA ALA A 76 -6.54 0.17 0.52
C ALA A 76 -6.81 1.64 0.90
N ASP A 77 -8.06 2.00 1.18
CA ASP A 77 -8.45 3.34 1.61
C ASP A 77 -7.79 3.74 2.94
N HIS A 78 -7.70 2.80 3.89
CA HIS A 78 -7.06 3.06 5.18
C HIS A 78 -5.56 3.35 5.01
N ARG A 79 -4.85 2.50 4.26
CA ARG A 79 -3.43 2.69 3.96
C ARG A 79 -3.17 3.98 3.20
N LEU A 80 -4.06 4.35 2.27
CA LEU A 80 -3.93 5.58 1.48
C LEU A 80 -4.07 6.82 2.37
N ARG A 81 -5.00 6.82 3.34
CA ARG A 81 -5.16 7.90 4.32
C ARG A 81 -3.95 8.02 5.26
N GLU A 82 -3.41 6.92 5.73
CA GLU A 82 -2.19 6.93 6.56
C GLU A 82 -0.99 7.46 5.79
N TYR A 83 -0.81 6.99 4.55
CA TYR A 83 0.23 7.48 3.66
C TYR A 83 0.13 8.99 3.44
N GLU A 84 -1.08 9.51 3.21
CA GLU A 84 -1.29 10.94 3.02
C GLU A 84 -0.86 11.77 4.24
N LYS A 85 -1.19 11.31 5.46
CA LYS A 85 -0.77 11.99 6.70
C LYS A 85 0.75 12.03 6.84
N THR A 86 1.42 10.92 6.56
CA THR A 86 2.88 10.81 6.64
C THR A 86 3.58 11.70 5.61
N ILE A 87 3.09 11.71 4.37
CA ILE A 87 3.64 12.55 3.30
C ILE A 87 3.47 14.04 3.60
N ARG A 88 2.34 14.45 4.19
CA ARG A 88 2.16 15.85 4.61
C ARG A 88 3.18 16.26 5.67
N MET A 89 3.51 15.38 6.62
CA MET A 89 4.52 15.65 7.64
C MET A 89 5.93 15.71 7.03
N GLN A 90 6.28 14.74 6.18
CA GLN A 90 7.57 14.74 5.46
C GLN A 90 7.76 15.99 4.62
N ARG A 91 6.73 16.45 3.89
CA ARG A 91 6.80 17.69 3.11
C ARG A 91 7.04 18.93 3.97
N ARG A 92 6.55 18.97 5.22
CA ARG A 92 6.83 20.06 6.16
C ARG A 92 8.30 20.04 6.59
N LEU A 93 8.81 18.87 6.99
CA LEU A 93 10.20 18.70 7.41
C LEU A 93 11.19 19.00 6.28
N GLN A 94 10.90 18.57 5.05
CA GLN A 94 11.75 18.87 3.88
C GLN A 94 11.81 20.36 3.56
N ARG A 95 10.69 21.08 3.68
CA ARG A 95 10.66 22.53 3.48
C ARG A 95 11.45 23.26 4.55
N ASP A 96 11.34 22.82 5.80
CA ASP A 96 12.08 23.40 6.92
C ASP A 96 13.59 23.17 6.77
N GLN A 97 14.01 21.97 6.37
CA GLN A 97 15.42 21.69 6.06
C GLN A 97 15.95 22.51 4.89
N ALA A 98 15.14 22.72 3.84
CA ALA A 98 15.56 23.56 2.71
C ALA A 98 15.72 25.04 3.14
N LEU A 99 14.81 25.55 3.95
CA LEU A 99 14.92 26.91 4.52
C LEU A 99 16.16 27.06 5.41
N TRP A 100 16.44 26.07 6.26
CA TRP A 100 17.64 26.06 7.09
C TRP A 100 18.93 26.09 6.29
N ARG A 101 19.00 25.30 5.20
CA ARG A 101 20.16 25.30 4.29
C ARG A 101 20.38 26.65 3.62
N ASP A 102 19.32 27.25 3.09
CA ASP A 102 19.40 28.60 2.48
C ASP A 102 19.81 29.66 3.52
N PHE A 103 19.39 29.51 4.78
CA PHE A 103 19.76 30.43 5.86
C PHE A 103 21.24 30.30 6.23
N GLU A 104 21.75 29.07 6.36
CA GLU A 104 23.17 28.79 6.63
C GLU A 104 24.08 29.30 5.50
N GLU A 105 23.66 29.13 4.24
CA GLU A 105 24.42 29.61 3.08
C GLU A 105 24.47 31.15 2.99
N ARG A 106 23.39 31.84 3.40
CA ARG A 106 23.32 33.30 3.36
C ARG A 106 23.96 34.00 4.55
N TYR A 107 23.85 33.45 5.75
CA TYR A 107 24.30 34.11 6.98
C TYR A 107 25.55 33.48 7.61
N GLY A 108 25.83 32.20 7.37
CA GLY A 108 27.06 31.55 7.85
C GLY A 108 28.31 32.02 7.12
N LYS A 109 28.15 32.68 5.97
CA LYS A 109 29.25 33.28 5.20
C LYS A 109 29.67 34.66 5.71
N ASP A 110 28.83 35.32 6.51
CA ASP A 110 29.06 36.69 6.98
C ASP A 110 29.81 36.76 8.33
N GLU A 111 30.02 35.62 9.02
CA GLU A 111 30.73 35.57 10.33
C GLU A 111 32.24 35.28 10.21
N ASP A 112 32.76 35.02 9.00
CA ASP A 112 34.16 34.64 8.75
C ASP A 112 35.05 35.74 8.11
N ASP A 113 34.56 36.98 7.93
CA ASP A 113 35.33 38.13 7.38
C ASP A 113 35.73 39.20 8.44
#